data_AF-A0AAU4R6W4-F1
#
_entry.id   AF-A0AAU4R6W4-F1
#
_cell.length_a   1.000
_cell.length_b   1.000
_cell.length_c   1.000
_cell.angle_alpha   90.00
_cell.angle_beta   90.00
_cell.angle_gamma   90.00
#
_symmetry.space_group_name_H-M   'P 1'
#
loop_
_entity.id
_entity.type
_entity.pdbx_description
1 polymer ?
#
loop_
_entity_poly.entity_id
_entity_poly.type
_entity_poly.pdbx_seq_one_letter_code
_entity_poly.pdbx_strand_id
1 'polypeptide(L)'
;MIAYTITGDVTIGHARWFLTWCTDADIPEVRTLATTIDRWWPEIAEFIDTGHHNAKSEGINRVIKLVARNAFGFRNADSQRLRTRCVTTRRARGHLRTA
;
A
#
# COMPACT_ATOMS: atom_id res chain seq x y z
N MET A 1 10.82 20.01 18.56
CA MET A 1 9.56 20.65 19.01
C MET A 1 8.89 21.22 17.77
N ILE A 2 7.96 20.48 17.16
CA ILE A 2 7.16 20.99 16.04
C ILE A 2 5.73 21.00 16.54
N ALA A 3 5.23 22.22 16.78
CA ALA A 3 3.85 22.48 17.11
C ALA A 3 3.06 22.56 15.80
N TYR A 4 2.22 21.56 15.54
CA TYR A 4 1.09 21.72 14.62
C TYR A 4 -0.18 21.77 15.45
N THR A 5 -0.75 22.96 15.57
CA THR A 5 -2.09 23.18 16.08
C THR A 5 -3.06 22.71 14.99
N ILE A 6 -3.52 21.47 15.08
CA ILE A 6 -4.59 20.96 14.22
C ILE A 6 -5.87 20.90 15.07
N THR A 7 -6.77 21.81 14.74
CA THR A 7 -8.12 21.91 15.28
C THR A 7 -8.96 20.76 14.68
N GLY A 8 -9.32 19.74 15.48
CA GLY A 8 -10.25 18.70 15.04
C GLY A 8 -10.23 17.40 15.87
N ASP A 9 -11.33 17.17 16.61
CA ASP A 9 -11.86 15.95 17.23
C ASP A 9 -10.99 14.68 17.43
N VAL A 10 -10.86 14.29 18.72
CA VAL A 10 -10.56 12.98 19.37
C VAL A 10 -9.64 11.95 18.68
N THR A 11 -9.77 11.68 17.38
CA THR A 11 -8.96 10.73 16.60
C THR A 11 -7.48 11.16 16.51
N ILE A 12 -7.22 12.48 16.52
CA ILE A 12 -5.87 13.07 16.57
C ILE A 12 -5.15 12.73 17.89
N GLY A 13 -5.90 12.42 18.96
CA GLY A 13 -5.36 12.12 20.28
C GLY A 13 -4.52 10.83 20.32
N HIS A 14 -4.97 9.74 19.68
CA HIS A 14 -4.29 8.45 19.75
C HIS A 14 -2.97 8.42 18.97
N ALA A 15 -2.92 9.08 17.81
CA ALA A 15 -1.68 9.21 17.04
C ALA A 15 -0.62 10.02 17.81
N ARG A 16 -1.05 11.04 18.56
CA ARG A 16 -0.15 11.85 19.39
C ARG A 16 0.56 11.03 20.47
N TRP A 17 -0.17 10.19 21.20
CA TRP A 17 0.43 9.31 22.23
C TRP A 17 1.40 8.30 21.62
N PHE A 18 1.04 7.73 20.48
CA PHE A 18 1.91 6.82 19.73
C PHE A 18 3.22 7.51 19.30
N LEU A 19 3.15 8.73 18.76
CA LEU A 19 4.35 9.48 18.33
C LEU A 19 5.23 9.89 19.52
N THR A 20 4.63 10.24 20.67
CA THR A 20 5.36 10.48 21.92
C THR A 20 6.10 9.23 22.38
N TRP A 21 5.43 8.08 22.48
CA TRP A 21 6.08 6.81 22.85
C TRP A 21 7.18 6.41 21.87
N CYS A 22 7.00 6.66 20.58
CA CYS A 22 8.03 6.37 19.58
C CYS A 22 9.26 7.28 19.70
N THR A 23 9.06 8.51 20.16
CA THR A 23 10.17 9.44 20.41
C THR A 23 10.95 9.04 21.66
N ASP A 24 10.22 8.62 22.70
CA ASP A 24 10.77 8.15 23.98
C ASP A 24 11.43 6.78 23.86
N ALA A 25 11.00 5.94 22.92
CA ALA A 25 11.66 4.70 22.60
C ALA A 25 13.06 4.99 22.06
N ASP A 26 14.11 4.55 22.76
CA ASP A 26 15.50 4.70 22.34
C ASP A 26 15.88 3.75 21.17
N ILE A 27 14.99 3.63 20.18
CA ILE A 27 15.07 2.71 19.06
C ILE A 27 15.01 3.54 17.76
N PRO A 28 16.11 3.64 17.01
CA PRO A 28 16.17 4.47 15.78
C PRO A 28 15.09 4.15 14.74
N GLU A 29 14.75 2.87 14.57
CA GLU A 29 13.73 2.40 13.63
C GLU A 29 12.34 2.93 14.01
N VAL A 30 12.05 2.98 15.32
CA VAL A 30 10.77 3.46 15.84
C VAL A 30 10.63 4.97 15.66
N ARG A 31 11.72 5.73 15.85
CA ARG A 31 11.74 7.17 15.54
C ARG A 31 11.59 7.46 14.04
N THR A 32 12.17 6.62 13.20
CA THR A 32 12.01 6.70 11.73
C THR A 32 10.57 6.41 11.32
N LEU A 33 9.95 5.40 11.91
CA LEU A 33 8.54 5.09 11.72
C LEU A 33 7.64 6.25 12.14
N ALA A 34 7.87 6.84 13.31
CA ALA A 34 7.11 8.01 13.79
C ALA A 34 7.21 9.19 12.83
N THR A 35 8.43 9.50 12.37
CA THR A 35 8.67 10.57 11.39
C THR A 35 7.94 10.30 10.08
N THR A 36 7.85 9.04 9.67
CA THR A 36 7.12 8.64 8.46
C THR A 36 5.62 8.82 8.67
N ILE A 37 5.06 8.36 9.78
CA ILE A 37 3.62 8.50 10.08
C ILE A 37 3.21 9.97 10.16
N ASP A 38 4.00 10.80 10.84
CA ASP A 38 3.76 12.24 10.94
C ASP A 38 3.74 12.91 9.55
N ARG A 39 4.70 12.56 8.68
CA ARG A 39 4.78 13.07 7.30
C ARG A 39 3.55 12.74 6.46
N TRP A 40 2.95 11.57 6.66
CA TRP A 40 1.80 11.07 5.88
C TRP A 40 0.46 11.26 6.60
N TRP A 41 0.45 11.99 7.72
CA TRP A 41 -0.76 12.15 8.52
C TRP A 41 -1.93 12.79 7.75
N PRO A 42 -1.74 13.81 6.89
CA PRO A 42 -2.85 14.38 6.11
C PRO A 42 -3.55 13.33 5.24
N GLU A 43 -2.80 12.45 4.56
CA GLU A 43 -3.36 11.40 3.72
C GLU A 43 -4.03 10.28 4.54
N ILE A 44 -3.49 9.97 5.72
CA ILE A 44 -4.09 9.00 6.64
C ILE A 44 -5.41 9.53 7.21
N ALA A 45 -5.45 10.79 7.61
CA ALA A 45 -6.66 11.45 8.10
C ALA A 45 -7.74 11.47 7.01
N GLU A 46 -7.38 11.91 5.79
CA GLU A 46 -8.28 11.89 4.64
C GLU A 46 -8.80 10.49 4.33
N PHE A 47 -7.95 9.45 4.42
CA PHE A 47 -8.36 8.05 4.26
C PHE A 47 -9.43 7.65 5.29
N ILE A 48 -9.28 8.06 6.56
CA ILE A 48 -10.23 7.75 7.63
C ILE A 48 -11.55 8.48 7.38
N ASP A 49 -11.49 9.77 7.07
CA ASP A 49 -12.66 10.63 6.92
C ASP A 49 -13.48 10.28 5.68
N THR A 50 -12.82 9.98 4.56
CA THR A 50 -13.49 9.64 3.29
C THR A 50 -13.79 8.15 3.13
N GLY A 51 -13.11 7.29 3.89
CA GLY A 51 -13.11 5.84 3.69
C GLY A 51 -12.45 5.40 2.36
N HIS A 52 -11.75 6.29 1.65
CA HIS A 52 -11.09 5.97 0.39
C HIS A 52 -9.88 5.08 0.61
N HIS A 53 -10.02 3.78 0.32
CA HIS A 53 -8.95 2.82 0.52
C HIS A 53 -8.37 2.24 -0.79
N ASN A 54 -7.08 1.89 -0.76
CA ASN A 54 -6.40 1.26 -1.90
C ASN A 54 -6.73 -0.25 -2.08
N ALA A 55 -7.72 -0.80 -1.35
CA ALA A 55 -7.99 -2.24 -1.32
C ALA A 55 -8.25 -2.84 -2.72
N LYS A 56 -8.91 -2.09 -3.61
CA LYS A 56 -9.15 -2.53 -4.99
C LYS A 56 -7.85 -2.71 -5.77
N SER A 57 -6.95 -1.72 -5.72
CA SER A 57 -5.66 -1.78 -6.40
C SER A 57 -4.77 -2.86 -5.77
N GLU A 58 -4.77 -3.00 -4.45
CA GLU A 58 -4.02 -4.07 -3.77
C GLU A 58 -4.55 -5.47 -4.11
N GLY A 59 -5.87 -5.62 -4.24
CA GLY A 59 -6.48 -6.87 -4.72
C GLY A 59 -5.97 -7.24 -6.12
N ILE A 60 -5.92 -6.26 -7.03
CA ILE A 60 -5.37 -6.46 -8.38
C ILE A 60 -3.86 -6.78 -8.32
N ASN A 61 -3.10 -6.04 -7.52
CA ASN A 61 -1.66 -6.25 -7.32
C ASN A 61 -1.36 -7.66 -6.79
N ARG A 62 -2.18 -8.16 -5.85
CA ARG A 62 -2.09 -9.53 -5.33
C ARG A 62 -2.27 -10.58 -6.43
N VAL A 63 -3.29 -10.41 -7.28
CA VAL A 63 -3.55 -11.31 -8.42
C VAL A 63 -2.38 -11.27 -9.43
N ILE A 64 -1.88 -10.07 -9.75
CA ILE A 64 -0.70 -9.88 -10.61
C ILE A 64 0.51 -10.63 -10.05
N LYS A 65 0.84 -10.41 -8.78
CA LYS A 65 1.99 -11.03 -8.12
C LYS A 65 1.88 -12.56 -8.09
N LEU A 66 0.67 -13.10 -7.86
CA LEU A 66 0.43 -14.54 -7.91
C LEU A 66 0.72 -15.10 -9.30
N VAL A 67 0.15 -14.49 -10.34
CA VAL A 67 0.34 -14.95 -11.72
C VAL A 67 1.78 -14.80 -12.19
N ALA A 68 2.44 -13.70 -11.84
CA ALA A 68 3.85 -13.48 -12.14
C ALA A 68 4.74 -14.56 -11.50
N ARG A 69 4.43 -14.97 -10.26
CA ARG A 69 5.12 -16.07 -9.58
C ARG A 69 4.87 -17.43 -10.25
N ASN A 70 3.65 -17.70 -10.69
CA ASN A 70 3.34 -18.94 -11.42
C ASN A 70 3.96 -18.99 -12.82
N ALA A 71 4.21 -17.82 -13.43
CA ALA A 71 4.88 -17.71 -14.73
C ALA A 71 6.42 -17.64 -14.60
N PHE A 72 6.96 -17.70 -13.38
CA PHE A 72 8.39 -17.74 -13.15
C PHE A 72 9.00 -19.01 -13.78
N GLY A 73 10.10 -18.86 -14.52
CA GLY A 73 10.73 -19.97 -15.26
C GLY A 73 10.34 -20.08 -16.74
N PHE A 74 9.44 -19.23 -17.23
CA PHE A 74 9.21 -19.11 -18.67
C PHE A 74 10.47 -18.55 -19.35
N ARG A 75 10.94 -19.24 -20.39
CA ARG A 75 12.09 -18.78 -21.20
C ARG A 75 11.78 -17.55 -22.06
N ASN A 76 10.49 -17.30 -22.31
CA ASN A 76 10.01 -16.17 -23.09
C ASN A 76 9.33 -15.13 -22.18
N ALA A 77 9.93 -13.94 -22.10
CA ALA A 77 9.42 -12.82 -21.30
C ALA A 77 8.04 -12.32 -21.78
N ASP A 78 7.73 -12.42 -23.08
CA ASP A 78 6.42 -12.05 -23.61
C ASP A 78 5.33 -13.01 -23.12
N SER A 79 5.64 -14.31 -23.05
CA SER A 79 4.74 -15.31 -22.47
C SER A 79 4.50 -15.07 -20.98
N GLN A 80 5.53 -14.62 -20.24
CA GLN A 80 5.39 -14.24 -18.83
C GLN A 80 4.50 -13.00 -18.67
N ARG A 81 4.74 -11.95 -19.47
CA ARG A 81 3.94 -10.70 -19.45
C ARG A 81 2.50 -10.95 -19.87
N LEU A 82 2.27 -11.85 -20.83
CA LEU A 82 0.93 -12.22 -21.29
C LEU A 82 0.08 -12.79 -20.16
N ARG A 83 0.66 -13.65 -19.30
CA ARG A 83 -0.05 -14.22 -18.14
C ARG A 83 -0.59 -13.14 -17.22
N THR A 84 0.24 -12.17 -16.86
CA THR A 84 -0.17 -11.01 -16.04
C THR A 84 -1.23 -10.15 -16.75
N ARG A 85 -1.07 -9.89 -18.07
CA ARG A 85 -2.06 -9.13 -18.85
C ARG A 85 -3.42 -9.82 -18.91
N CYS A 86 -3.47 -11.15 -18.97
CA CYS A 86 -4.72 -11.90 -19.04
C CYS A 86 -5.57 -11.72 -17.77
N VAL A 87 -4.95 -11.64 -16.59
CA VAL A 87 -5.72 -11.46 -15.35
C VAL A 87 -6.18 -10.03 -15.13
N THR A 88 -5.40 -9.03 -15.60
CA THR A 88 -5.72 -7.61 -15.41
C THR A 88 -6.61 -7.03 -16.50
N THR A 89 -6.49 -7.50 -17.75
CA THR A 89 -7.19 -6.92 -18.90
C THR A 89 -8.12 -7.92 -19.57
N ARG A 90 -9.40 -7.56 -19.69
CA ARG A 90 -10.42 -8.43 -20.31
C ARG A 90 -10.04 -8.84 -21.73
N ARG A 91 -9.52 -7.91 -22.53
CA ARG A 91 -9.08 -8.14 -23.92
C ARG A 91 -8.03 -9.23 -24.03
N ALA A 92 -7.14 -9.35 -23.03
CA ALA A 92 -6.05 -10.32 -23.10
C ALA A 92 -6.45 -11.75 -22.73
N ARG A 93 -7.59 -11.95 -22.04
CA ARG A 93 -8.02 -13.27 -21.52
C ARG A 93 -8.14 -14.36 -22.61
N GLY A 94 -8.51 -13.99 -23.82
CA GLY A 94 -8.65 -14.91 -24.95
C GLY A 94 -7.34 -15.26 -25.67
N HIS A 95 -6.21 -14.70 -25.27
CA HIS A 95 -4.91 -14.98 -25.90
C HIS A 95 -4.21 -16.21 -25.32
N LEU A 96 -4.69 -16.75 -24.20
CA LEU A 96 -4.27 -18.05 -23.67
C LEU A 96 -5.20 -19.14 -24.23
N ARG A 97 -5.19 -19.36 -25.55
CA ARG A 97 -5.81 -20.55 -26.14
C ARG A 97 -4.73 -21.61 -26.32
N THR A 98 -4.81 -22.65 -25.52
CA THR A 98 -4.11 -23.92 -25.78
C THR A 98 -4.76 -24.55 -27.00
N ALA A 99 -3.93 -25.03 -27.94
CA ALA A 99 -4.34 -25.93 -29.00
C ALA A 99 -4.88 -27.24 -28.42
#